data_AF-A0A939W6A2-F1
#
_entry.id   AF-A0A939W6A2-F1
#
_cell.length_a   1.000
_cell.length_b   1.000
_cell.length_c   1.000
_cell.angle_alpha   90.00
_cell.angle_beta   90.00
_cell.angle_gamma   90.00
#
_symmetry.space_group_name_H-M   'P 1'
#
loop_
_entity.id
_entity.type
_entity.pdbx_description
1 polymer ?
#
loop_
_entity_poly.entity_id
_entity_poly.type
_entity_poly.pdbx_seq_one_letter_code
_entity_poly.pdbx_strand_id
1 'polypeptide(L)'
;MKYSCQKGTKDILPEEIYKWQKAEKTFAEICGQYGYKEIRIPTFEQTDLFLRSVGDTTDVVQKEMYTFEDKGGRSITLRPEGTAGVVRSFVENGMASLPSPVRLFYNITAFRYEKMQKGRYREFHQFGVEAFGAEGPAIDAEIISILVAFFERMGLKKTKLCINSIGCPTCRAEYNKILKDYFRPNLDKMCEDCQSRFEKNPLRMIDCKEEKCGQIAANAPRLIDYLCDDCKAHFEGLKANLEALGISYEIDSGIVRGLDYYTRTVFEFKSENVGSQGTICGGGRYDGLVSEIGGQPTPGIGFAMGAERFLLEMDAQGIEIEKDQPVQLYIANLSPETQIEASKLAFALRKQGIGVEIDLMGRSFRAQMKYAGKTGIPFLLVLGDDEISSGKAKLKAMADGTEKEVELSDLAEAIRSWNQ
;
A
#
# COMPACT_ATOMS: atom_id res chain seq x y z
N MET A 1 6.39 10.75 -29.98
CA MET A 1 5.18 10.01 -29.56
C MET A 1 3.99 10.96 -29.54
N LYS A 2 2.82 10.55 -30.05
CA LYS A 2 1.59 11.36 -30.03
C LYS A 2 0.87 11.34 -28.67
N TYR A 3 1.01 10.25 -27.93
CA TYR A 3 0.41 10.03 -26.61
C TYR A 3 1.50 9.53 -25.65
N SER A 4 1.40 9.90 -24.38
CA SER A 4 2.27 9.47 -23.30
C SER A 4 1.49 9.44 -21.99
N CYS A 5 2.01 8.73 -20.99
CA CYS A 5 1.52 8.84 -19.61
C CYS A 5 1.44 10.31 -19.19
N GLN A 6 0.40 10.64 -18.44
CA GLN A 6 0.25 11.98 -17.89
C GLN A 6 1.32 12.21 -16.83
N LYS A 7 1.73 13.47 -16.66
CA LYS A 7 2.72 13.82 -15.65
C LYS A 7 2.20 13.43 -14.27
N GLY A 8 2.92 12.52 -13.60
CA GLY A 8 2.60 12.01 -12.27
C GLY A 8 1.87 10.67 -12.25
N THR A 9 1.67 10.05 -13.41
CA THR A 9 1.24 8.65 -13.56
C THR A 9 2.38 7.83 -14.17
N LYS A 10 2.36 6.51 -14.01
CA LYS A 10 3.31 5.60 -14.65
C LYS A 10 2.66 4.25 -14.94
N ASP A 11 3.11 3.62 -16.02
CA ASP A 11 2.83 2.20 -16.26
C ASP A 11 3.72 1.36 -15.34
N ILE A 12 3.15 0.33 -14.70
CA ILE A 12 3.91 -0.68 -13.95
C ILE A 12 4.12 -1.86 -14.90
N LEU A 13 5.36 -2.07 -15.33
CA LEU A 13 5.71 -3.00 -16.40
C LEU A 13 6.01 -4.42 -15.89
N PRO A 14 6.06 -5.45 -16.76
CA PRO A 14 6.40 -6.82 -16.38
C PRO A 14 7.72 -7.00 -15.61
N GLU A 15 8.66 -6.07 -15.79
CA GLU A 15 9.94 -6.03 -15.07
C GLU A 15 9.81 -5.55 -13.62
N GLU A 16 8.70 -4.95 -13.24
CA GLU A 16 8.44 -4.44 -11.88
C GLU A 16 7.24 -5.11 -11.20
N ILE A 17 6.20 -5.48 -11.97
CA ILE A 17 4.87 -5.89 -11.45
C ILE A 17 4.91 -7.09 -10.50
N TYR A 18 5.87 -8.01 -10.65
CA TYR A 18 5.98 -9.16 -9.75
C TYR A 18 6.27 -8.74 -8.29
N LYS A 19 7.02 -7.64 -8.10
CA LYS A 19 7.28 -7.06 -6.76
C LYS A 19 5.99 -6.58 -6.11
N TRP A 20 5.13 -5.96 -6.90
CA TRP A 20 3.81 -5.50 -6.48
C TRP A 20 2.92 -6.66 -6.09
N GLN A 21 2.77 -7.65 -6.98
CA GLN A 21 1.95 -8.84 -6.72
C GLN A 21 2.40 -9.58 -5.45
N LYS A 22 3.71 -9.69 -5.22
CA LYS A 22 4.25 -10.26 -3.98
C LYS A 22 3.84 -9.45 -2.75
N ALA A 23 4.00 -8.12 -2.79
CA ALA A 23 3.62 -7.24 -1.68
C ALA A 23 2.11 -7.29 -1.41
N GLU A 24 1.28 -7.23 -2.44
CA GLU A 24 -0.19 -7.30 -2.37
C GLU A 24 -0.66 -8.61 -1.74
N LYS A 25 -0.14 -9.74 -2.25
CA LYS A 25 -0.45 -11.07 -1.73
C LYS A 25 -0.03 -11.21 -0.27
N THR A 26 1.20 -10.79 0.06
CA THR A 26 1.73 -10.88 1.42
C THR A 26 0.93 -10.01 2.39
N PHE A 27 0.52 -8.81 1.97
CA PHE A 27 -0.32 -7.93 2.76
C PHE A 27 -1.69 -8.54 3.05
N ALA A 28 -2.37 -9.07 2.01
CA ALA A 28 -3.66 -9.74 2.17
C ALA A 28 -3.58 -10.97 3.08
N GLU A 29 -2.51 -11.78 2.98
CA GLU A 29 -2.28 -12.93 3.85
C GLU A 29 -2.10 -12.51 5.32
N ILE A 30 -1.30 -11.47 5.59
CA ILE A 30 -1.13 -10.92 6.94
C ILE A 30 -2.47 -10.41 7.48
N CYS A 31 -3.20 -9.58 6.72
CA CYS A 31 -4.51 -9.07 7.13
C CYS A 31 -5.48 -10.21 7.46
N GLY A 32 -5.52 -11.26 6.63
CA GLY A 32 -6.34 -12.45 6.86
C GLY A 32 -5.98 -13.19 8.16
N GLN A 33 -4.70 -13.27 8.53
CA GLN A 33 -4.23 -13.87 9.79
C GLN A 33 -4.73 -13.11 11.02
N TYR A 34 -4.96 -11.80 10.90
CA TYR A 34 -5.54 -10.94 11.93
C TYR A 34 -7.08 -10.84 11.85
N GLY A 35 -7.72 -11.59 10.93
CA GLY A 35 -9.18 -11.60 10.77
C GLY A 35 -9.75 -10.39 10.03
N TYR A 36 -8.91 -9.59 9.38
CA TYR A 36 -9.36 -8.48 8.52
C TYR A 36 -9.85 -9.01 7.18
N LYS A 37 -10.95 -8.45 6.69
CA LYS A 37 -11.60 -8.85 5.43
C LYS A 37 -11.42 -7.77 4.36
N GLU A 38 -11.24 -8.19 3.12
CA GLU A 38 -11.05 -7.24 2.01
C GLU A 38 -12.34 -6.44 1.76
N ILE A 39 -12.21 -5.13 1.58
CA ILE A 39 -13.25 -4.24 1.06
C ILE A 39 -12.75 -3.54 -0.21
N ARG A 40 -13.65 -3.35 -1.17
CA ARG A 40 -13.40 -2.57 -2.39
C ARG A 40 -14.40 -1.43 -2.47
N ILE A 41 -13.88 -0.20 -2.43
CA ILE A 41 -14.67 1.02 -2.56
C ILE A 41 -14.59 1.55 -4.01
N PRO A 42 -15.58 2.35 -4.47
CA PRO A 42 -15.55 3.02 -5.76
C PRO A 42 -14.32 3.94 -5.94
N THR A 43 -13.90 4.15 -7.19
CA THR A 43 -12.76 5.02 -7.51
C THR A 43 -13.07 6.51 -7.33
N PHE A 44 -14.33 6.89 -7.53
CA PHE A 44 -14.81 8.25 -7.29
C PHE A 44 -16.02 8.20 -6.34
N GLU A 45 -16.16 9.26 -5.56
CA GLU A 45 -17.24 9.44 -4.59
C GLU A 45 -17.85 10.84 -4.76
N GLN A 46 -18.96 11.11 -4.07
CA GLN A 46 -19.48 12.47 -3.96
C GLN A 46 -18.42 13.38 -3.32
N THR A 47 -18.17 14.55 -3.90
CA THR A 47 -17.14 15.49 -3.42
C THR A 47 -17.31 15.87 -1.95
N ASP A 48 -18.56 16.03 -1.50
CA ASP A 48 -18.91 16.38 -0.12
C ASP A 48 -18.39 15.37 0.92
N LEU A 49 -18.20 14.11 0.53
CA LEU A 49 -17.61 13.10 1.42
C LEU A 49 -16.24 13.55 1.89
N PHE A 50 -15.37 13.97 0.96
CA PHE A 50 -13.99 14.35 1.28
C PHE A 50 -13.90 15.74 1.89
N LEU A 51 -14.76 16.68 1.46
CA LEU A 51 -14.82 18.02 2.06
C LEU A 51 -15.13 17.96 3.57
N ARG A 52 -16.06 17.10 3.96
CA ARG A 52 -16.47 16.95 5.36
C ARG A 52 -15.53 16.10 6.19
N SER A 53 -15.06 14.98 5.63
CA SER A 53 -14.26 14.00 6.37
C SER A 53 -12.81 14.42 6.55
N VAL A 54 -12.15 14.89 5.50
CA VAL A 54 -10.69 15.12 5.52
C VAL A 54 -10.32 16.42 6.25
N GLY A 55 -11.22 17.41 6.20
CA GLY A 55 -11.05 18.74 6.78
C GLY A 55 -10.81 19.81 5.71
N ASP A 56 -11.57 20.90 5.78
CA ASP A 56 -11.51 22.04 4.85
C ASP A 56 -10.20 22.84 4.94
N THR A 57 -9.40 22.61 5.98
CA THR A 57 -8.09 23.25 6.18
C THR A 57 -6.91 22.44 5.62
N THR A 58 -7.16 21.25 5.08
CA THR A 58 -6.09 20.38 4.58
C THR A 58 -5.65 20.76 3.16
N ASP A 59 -4.35 20.60 2.87
CA ASP A 59 -3.83 20.77 1.51
C ASP A 59 -4.55 19.82 0.53
N VAL A 60 -4.91 18.61 0.99
CA VAL A 60 -5.65 17.62 0.20
C VAL A 60 -6.95 18.21 -0.32
N VAL A 61 -7.81 18.69 0.58
CA VAL A 61 -9.12 19.26 0.22
C VAL A 61 -8.99 20.57 -0.54
N GLN A 62 -8.06 21.44 -0.14
CA GLN A 62 -7.97 22.79 -0.71
C GLN A 62 -7.35 22.82 -2.11
N LYS A 63 -6.39 21.93 -2.40
CA LYS A 63 -5.49 22.08 -3.55
C LYS A 63 -5.24 20.79 -4.33
N GLU A 64 -5.51 19.61 -3.76
CA GLU A 64 -5.02 18.35 -4.33
C GLU A 64 -6.12 17.40 -4.87
N MET A 65 -7.41 17.69 -4.69
CA MET A 65 -8.46 16.81 -5.19
C MET A 65 -8.67 16.91 -6.71
N TYR A 66 -8.86 15.77 -7.37
CA TYR A 66 -9.34 15.68 -8.74
C TYR A 66 -10.87 15.66 -8.77
N THR A 67 -11.47 16.85 -8.80
CA THR A 67 -12.93 17.05 -8.80
C THR A 67 -13.44 17.43 -10.18
N PHE A 68 -14.56 16.83 -10.59
CA PHE A 68 -15.22 17.12 -11.86
C PHE A 68 -16.73 16.88 -11.77
N GLU A 69 -17.48 17.45 -12.71
CA GLU A 69 -18.90 17.16 -12.85
C GLU A 69 -19.10 15.92 -13.73
N ASP A 70 -19.96 15.01 -13.28
CA ASP A 70 -20.41 13.91 -14.11
C ASP A 70 -21.42 14.37 -15.18
N LYS A 71 -21.83 13.47 -16.07
CA LYS A 71 -22.81 13.79 -17.13
C LYS A 71 -24.21 14.16 -16.61
N GLY A 72 -24.48 13.94 -15.33
CA GLY A 72 -25.72 14.34 -14.64
C GLY A 72 -25.58 15.65 -13.86
N GLY A 73 -24.44 16.34 -13.95
CA GLY A 73 -24.19 17.59 -13.22
C GLY A 73 -23.87 17.39 -11.74
N ARG A 74 -23.51 16.18 -11.30
CA ARG A 74 -23.12 15.91 -9.91
C ARG A 74 -21.62 16.13 -9.75
N SER A 75 -21.22 16.84 -8.70
CA SER A 75 -19.81 16.98 -8.32
C SER A 75 -19.28 15.68 -7.73
N ILE A 76 -18.31 15.09 -8.41
CA ILE A 76 -17.62 13.87 -7.99
C ILE A 76 -16.12 14.09 -7.94
N THR A 77 -15.47 13.32 -7.08
CA THR A 77 -14.02 13.44 -6.85
C THR A 77 -13.39 12.06 -6.91
N LEU A 78 -12.27 11.92 -7.63
CA LEU A 78 -11.44 10.72 -7.54
C LEU A 78 -10.91 10.62 -6.11
N ARG A 79 -11.03 9.44 -5.48
CA ARG A 79 -10.68 9.27 -4.07
C ARG A 79 -9.21 9.66 -3.81
N PRO A 80 -8.94 10.62 -2.90
CA PRO A 80 -7.58 10.99 -2.54
C PRO A 80 -6.99 10.09 -1.44
N GLU A 81 -7.81 9.26 -0.80
CA GLU A 81 -7.47 8.33 0.27
C GLU A 81 -8.58 7.28 0.45
N GLY A 82 -8.36 6.26 1.30
CA GLY A 82 -9.27 5.11 1.46
C GLY A 82 -10.25 5.19 2.63
N THR A 83 -9.88 5.84 3.73
CA THR A 83 -10.57 5.84 5.03
C THR A 83 -12.00 6.36 4.89
N ALA A 84 -12.22 7.55 4.32
CA ALA A 84 -13.55 8.14 4.20
C ALA A 84 -14.49 7.30 3.33
N GLY A 85 -13.96 6.67 2.27
CA GLY A 85 -14.73 5.74 1.44
C GLY A 85 -15.12 4.48 2.21
N VAL A 86 -14.22 3.94 3.03
CA VAL A 86 -14.52 2.79 3.91
C VAL A 86 -15.54 3.17 4.97
N VAL A 87 -15.40 4.33 5.63
CA VAL A 87 -16.37 4.82 6.62
C VAL A 87 -17.74 5.04 5.99
N ARG A 88 -17.80 5.64 4.80
CA ARG A 88 -19.05 5.78 4.05
C ARG A 88 -19.69 4.41 3.79
N SER A 89 -18.91 3.43 3.33
CA SER A 89 -19.41 2.07 3.10
C SER A 89 -19.88 1.40 4.40
N PHE A 90 -19.16 1.60 5.51
CA PHE A 90 -19.54 1.11 6.84
C PHE A 90 -20.91 1.63 7.27
N VAL A 91 -21.16 2.94 7.06
CA VAL A 91 -22.46 3.57 7.37
C VAL A 91 -23.55 3.10 6.42
N GLU A 92 -23.32 3.19 5.10
CA GLU A 92 -24.30 2.87 4.07
C GLU A 92 -24.79 1.42 4.15
N ASN A 93 -23.89 0.48 4.46
CA ASN A 93 -24.20 -0.95 4.52
C ASN A 93 -24.58 -1.41 5.94
N GLY A 94 -24.81 -0.48 6.88
CA GLY A 94 -25.24 -0.81 8.24
C GLY A 94 -24.27 -1.72 8.99
N MET A 95 -22.97 -1.62 8.72
CA MET A 95 -21.95 -2.53 9.26
C MET A 95 -21.79 -2.40 10.78
N ALA A 96 -22.27 -1.31 11.39
CA ALA A 96 -22.37 -1.15 12.84
C ALA A 96 -23.22 -2.24 13.53
N SER A 97 -24.10 -2.92 12.78
CA SER A 97 -24.91 -4.05 13.29
C SER A 97 -24.16 -5.39 13.28
N LEU A 98 -22.97 -5.46 12.67
CA LEU A 98 -22.16 -6.68 12.63
C LEU A 98 -21.43 -6.90 13.97
N PRO A 99 -20.97 -8.14 14.23
CA PRO A 99 -20.12 -8.40 15.39
C PRO A 99 -18.87 -7.49 15.38
N SER A 100 -18.67 -6.77 16.49
CA SER A 100 -17.57 -5.84 16.65
C SER A 100 -16.31 -6.50 17.25
N PRO A 101 -15.10 -5.97 16.94
CA PRO A 101 -14.87 -4.89 16.01
C PRO A 101 -14.98 -5.36 14.55
N VAL A 102 -15.47 -4.47 13.68
CA VAL A 102 -15.49 -4.68 12.24
C VAL A 102 -14.10 -4.39 11.69
N ARG A 103 -13.49 -5.38 11.03
CA ARG A 103 -12.09 -5.37 10.59
C ARG A 103 -12.00 -5.46 9.07
N LEU A 104 -11.56 -4.38 8.43
CA LEU A 104 -11.51 -4.24 6.97
C LEU A 104 -10.10 -3.89 6.50
N PHE A 105 -9.69 -4.41 5.35
CA PHE A 105 -8.48 -3.96 4.67
C PHE A 105 -8.76 -3.69 3.19
N TYR A 106 -7.91 -2.88 2.56
CA TYR A 106 -8.03 -2.56 1.15
C TYR A 106 -6.66 -2.43 0.47
N ASN A 107 -6.66 -2.65 -0.84
CA ASN A 107 -5.61 -2.27 -1.76
C ASN A 107 -6.27 -1.43 -2.88
N ILE A 108 -5.96 -0.14 -2.92
CA ILE A 108 -6.64 0.82 -3.81
C ILE A 108 -5.66 1.71 -4.55
N THR A 109 -6.05 2.13 -5.75
CA THR A 109 -5.47 3.33 -6.38
C THR A 109 -6.11 4.60 -5.81
N ALA A 110 -5.32 5.62 -5.51
CA ALA A 110 -5.74 6.91 -5.00
C ALA A 110 -5.09 8.06 -5.82
N PHE A 111 -5.69 9.25 -5.73
CA PHE A 111 -5.35 10.38 -6.61
C PHE A 111 -5.15 11.69 -5.85
N ARG A 112 -3.99 12.33 -5.99
CA ARG A 112 -3.70 13.65 -5.39
C ARG A 112 -2.94 14.52 -6.37
N TYR A 113 -3.37 15.76 -6.57
CA TYR A 113 -2.67 16.76 -7.37
C TYR A 113 -1.44 17.33 -6.63
N GLU A 114 -0.63 16.45 -6.04
CA GLU A 114 0.56 16.85 -5.28
C GLU A 114 1.73 17.20 -6.23
N LYS A 115 2.67 18.00 -5.72
CA LYS A 115 3.98 18.19 -6.34
C LYS A 115 4.76 16.87 -6.35
N MET A 116 5.05 16.37 -7.55
CA MET A 116 5.74 15.10 -7.73
C MET A 116 7.14 15.10 -7.10
N GLN A 117 7.47 13.98 -6.45
CA GLN A 117 8.77 13.68 -5.87
C GLN A 117 9.00 12.16 -5.97
N LYS A 118 10.20 11.67 -5.66
CA LYS A 118 10.47 10.22 -5.63
C LYS A 118 9.52 9.55 -4.62
N GLY A 119 8.68 8.63 -5.09
CA GLY A 119 7.66 7.97 -4.28
C GLY A 119 6.39 8.78 -4.01
N ARG A 120 6.23 9.96 -4.62
CA ARG A 120 5.00 10.76 -4.58
C ARG A 120 4.48 11.01 -5.99
N TYR A 121 3.39 10.32 -6.31
CA TYR A 121 2.75 10.33 -7.61
C TYR A 121 1.36 10.96 -7.50
N ARG A 122 0.80 11.34 -8.65
CA ARG A 122 -0.56 11.89 -8.72
C ARG A 122 -1.63 10.82 -8.79
N GLU A 123 -1.26 9.67 -9.35
CA GLU A 123 -1.94 8.39 -9.21
C GLU A 123 -0.99 7.47 -8.47
N PHE A 124 -1.42 6.93 -7.34
CA PHE A 124 -0.60 6.09 -6.47
C PHE A 124 -1.44 4.99 -5.84
N HIS A 125 -0.81 4.01 -5.19
CA HIS A 125 -1.51 2.86 -4.62
C HIS A 125 -1.36 2.81 -3.11
N GLN A 126 -2.44 2.48 -2.41
CA GLN A 126 -2.46 2.41 -0.95
C GLN A 126 -2.93 1.04 -0.48
N PHE A 127 -2.14 0.45 0.41
CA PHE A 127 -2.57 -0.60 1.30
C PHE A 127 -3.08 0.04 2.58
N GLY A 128 -4.26 -0.34 3.04
CA GLY A 128 -4.80 0.19 4.27
C GLY A 128 -5.65 -0.80 5.03
N VAL A 129 -5.82 -0.50 6.30
CA VAL A 129 -6.53 -1.31 7.29
C VAL A 129 -7.37 -0.36 8.13
N GLU A 130 -8.63 -0.72 8.37
CA GLU A 130 -9.56 0.03 9.20
C GLU A 130 -10.26 -0.92 10.18
N ALA A 131 -10.30 -0.55 11.46
CA ALA A 131 -11.02 -1.25 12.50
C ALA A 131 -12.03 -0.32 13.18
N PHE A 132 -13.28 -0.79 13.32
CA PHE A 132 -14.38 -0.03 13.89
C PHE A 132 -14.97 -0.71 15.12
N GLY A 133 -15.32 0.08 16.14
CA GLY A 133 -16.05 -0.39 17.33
C GLY A 133 -15.19 -0.77 18.54
N ALA A 134 -13.86 -0.74 18.44
CA ALA A 134 -12.96 -0.97 19.57
C ALA A 134 -12.36 0.34 20.13
N GLU A 135 -12.63 0.62 21.41
CA GLU A 135 -12.25 1.89 22.07
C GLU A 135 -10.88 1.86 22.78
N GLY A 136 -10.44 0.68 23.22
CA GLY A 136 -9.26 0.52 24.07
C GLY A 136 -7.95 0.51 23.29
N PRO A 137 -6.81 0.76 23.95
CA PRO A 137 -5.51 0.91 23.27
C PRO A 137 -4.92 -0.40 22.70
N ALA A 138 -5.50 -1.55 23.02
CA ALA A 138 -5.06 -2.83 22.47
C ALA A 138 -5.31 -2.95 20.96
N ILE A 139 -6.40 -2.37 20.43
CA ILE A 139 -6.64 -2.37 18.97
C ILE A 139 -5.61 -1.48 18.25
N ASP A 140 -5.17 -0.40 18.89
CA ASP A 140 -4.12 0.47 18.34
C ASP A 140 -2.79 -0.27 18.20
N ALA A 141 -2.45 -1.11 19.18
CA ALA A 141 -1.28 -1.99 19.11
C ALA A 141 -1.44 -3.10 18.05
N GLU A 142 -2.63 -3.71 17.92
CA GLU A 142 -2.94 -4.71 16.87
C GLU A 142 -2.76 -4.11 15.45
N ILE A 143 -3.25 -2.90 15.23
CA ILE A 143 -3.10 -2.18 13.95
C ILE A 143 -1.62 -1.94 13.61
N ILE A 144 -0.82 -1.54 14.60
CA ILE A 144 0.62 -1.34 14.43
C ILE A 144 1.34 -2.68 14.19
N SER A 145 0.96 -3.75 14.89
CA SER A 145 1.62 -5.05 14.77
C SER A 145 1.40 -5.71 13.39
N ILE A 146 0.28 -5.41 12.72
CA ILE A 146 0.06 -5.81 11.31
C ILE A 146 1.18 -5.27 10.41
N LEU A 147 1.56 -4.00 10.57
CA LEU A 147 2.64 -3.40 9.79
C LEU A 147 3.99 -4.02 10.12
N VAL A 148 4.27 -4.27 11.41
CA VAL A 148 5.50 -4.95 11.85
C VAL A 148 5.60 -6.34 11.21
N ALA A 149 4.55 -7.15 11.31
CA ALA A 149 4.52 -8.50 10.74
C ALA A 149 4.65 -8.48 9.20
N PHE A 150 4.03 -7.49 8.54
CA PHE A 150 4.17 -7.31 7.09
C PHE A 150 5.61 -6.93 6.70
N PHE A 151 6.24 -5.99 7.41
CA PHE A 151 7.62 -5.57 7.18
C PHE A 151 8.59 -6.71 7.39
N GLU A 152 8.46 -7.47 8.48
CA GLU A 152 9.29 -8.65 8.75
C GLU A 152 9.15 -9.70 7.65
N ARG A 153 7.92 -10.02 7.22
CA ARG A 153 7.68 -11.02 6.17
C ARG A 153 8.23 -10.58 4.80
N MET A 154 8.23 -9.28 4.53
CA MET A 154 8.83 -8.71 3.32
C MET A 154 10.34 -8.46 3.48
N GLY A 155 10.94 -8.73 4.65
CA GLY A 155 12.36 -8.58 4.90
C GLY A 155 12.83 -7.14 5.18
N LEU A 156 11.91 -6.21 5.42
CA LEU A 156 12.18 -4.79 5.69
C LEU A 156 12.69 -4.61 7.11
N LYS A 157 13.87 -3.98 7.28
CA LYS A 157 14.56 -3.93 8.59
C LYS A 157 14.79 -2.52 9.14
N LYS A 158 15.22 -1.58 8.29
CA LYS A 158 15.61 -0.22 8.73
C LYS A 158 14.40 0.70 8.85
N THR A 159 13.47 0.32 9.72
CA THR A 159 12.24 1.07 9.95
C THR A 159 12.08 1.39 11.42
N LYS A 160 11.59 2.60 11.70
CA LYS A 160 11.37 3.10 13.05
C LYS A 160 9.93 3.49 13.26
N LEU A 161 9.30 2.92 14.27
CA LEU A 161 7.98 3.34 14.71
C LEU A 161 8.09 4.62 15.57
N CYS A 162 7.40 5.67 15.15
CA CYS A 162 7.20 6.88 15.93
C CYS A 162 5.71 7.01 16.28
N ILE A 163 5.39 7.18 17.56
CA ILE A 163 4.03 7.35 18.05
C ILE A 163 3.83 8.72 18.69
N ASN A 164 2.59 9.19 18.72
CA ASN A 164 2.16 10.39 19.44
C ASN A 164 0.68 10.27 19.82
N SER A 165 0.20 11.20 20.64
CA SER A 165 -1.23 11.40 20.88
C SER A 165 -1.62 12.84 20.59
N ILE A 166 -2.64 13.02 19.74
CA ILE A 166 -3.25 14.32 19.45
C ILE A 166 -4.58 14.55 20.21
N GLY A 167 -4.80 13.75 21.26
CA GLY A 167 -5.91 13.90 22.19
C GLY A 167 -7.32 13.85 21.57
N CYS A 168 -8.30 14.07 22.42
CA CYS A 168 -9.71 14.20 22.04
C CYS A 168 -10.10 15.67 21.79
N PRO A 169 -11.33 15.95 21.33
CA PRO A 169 -11.80 17.33 21.14
C PRO A 169 -11.64 18.23 22.38
N THR A 170 -11.83 17.69 23.58
CA THR A 170 -11.61 18.42 24.85
C THR A 170 -10.15 18.82 25.04
N CYS A 171 -9.20 17.91 24.76
CA CYS A 171 -7.76 18.21 24.85
C CYS A 171 -7.40 19.33 23.87
N ARG A 172 -7.90 19.25 22.62
CA ARG A 172 -7.61 20.24 21.58
C ARG A 172 -8.18 21.60 21.88
N ALA A 173 -9.36 21.69 22.47
CA ALA A 173 -9.97 22.97 22.81
C ALA A 173 -9.09 23.78 23.78
N GLU A 174 -8.56 23.15 24.83
CA GLU A 174 -7.67 23.80 25.77
C GLU A 174 -6.29 24.07 25.17
N TYR A 175 -5.73 23.09 24.48
CA TYR A 175 -4.42 23.23 23.84
C TYR A 175 -4.39 24.31 22.74
N ASN A 176 -5.48 24.50 21.99
CA ASN A 176 -5.59 25.57 21.00
C ASN A 176 -5.47 26.95 21.64
N LYS A 177 -5.97 27.16 22.87
CA LYS A 177 -5.78 28.42 23.59
C LYS A 177 -4.30 28.65 23.88
N ILE A 178 -3.62 27.61 24.40
CA ILE A 178 -2.19 27.62 24.71
C ILE A 178 -1.36 27.91 23.44
N LEU A 179 -1.66 27.24 22.33
CA LEU A 179 -0.98 27.50 21.05
C LEU A 179 -1.22 28.92 20.53
N LYS A 180 -2.47 29.41 20.62
CA LYS A 180 -2.77 30.79 20.21
C LYS A 180 -1.97 31.79 21.04
N ASP A 181 -1.89 31.59 22.36
CA ASP A 181 -1.10 32.47 23.23
C ASP A 181 0.40 32.40 22.93
N TYR A 182 0.92 31.21 22.58
CA TYR A 182 2.30 31.01 22.18
C TYR A 182 2.66 31.71 20.85
N PHE A 183 1.81 31.55 19.82
CA PHE A 183 2.11 32.07 18.48
C PHE A 183 1.76 33.55 18.31
N ARG A 184 0.78 34.09 19.05
CA ARG A 184 0.31 35.49 18.91
C ARG A 184 1.44 36.54 18.88
N PRO A 185 2.49 36.47 19.73
CA PRO A 185 3.57 37.45 19.72
C PRO A 185 4.47 37.43 18.46
N ASN A 186 4.43 36.35 17.67
CA ASN A 186 5.26 36.18 16.48
C ASN A 186 4.42 35.98 15.20
N LEU A 187 3.10 36.12 15.29
CA LEU A 187 2.17 35.77 14.21
C LEU A 187 2.43 36.58 12.92
N ASP A 188 2.77 37.86 13.08
CA ASP A 188 3.15 38.79 12.02
C ASP A 188 4.40 38.36 11.24
N LYS A 189 5.29 37.59 11.87
CA LYS A 189 6.53 37.09 11.26
C LYS A 189 6.33 35.76 10.52
N MET A 190 5.24 35.05 10.80
CA MET A 190 4.93 33.77 10.19
C MET A 190 4.40 33.93 8.75
N CYS A 191 4.33 32.84 7.99
CA CYS A 191 3.78 32.87 6.63
C CYS A 191 2.26 33.10 6.63
N GLU A 192 1.71 33.55 5.49
CA GLU A 192 0.28 33.85 5.34
C GLU A 192 -0.60 32.63 5.67
N ASP A 193 -0.16 31.42 5.28
CA ASP A 193 -0.86 30.18 5.62
C ASP A 193 -0.93 29.97 7.14
N CYS A 194 0.15 30.23 7.87
CA CYS A 194 0.15 30.14 9.34
C CYS A 194 -0.72 31.23 9.98
N GLN A 195 -0.76 32.43 9.41
CA GLN A 195 -1.66 33.49 9.87
C GLN A 195 -3.14 33.11 9.71
N SER A 196 -3.48 32.44 8.60
CA SER A 196 -4.83 31.88 8.37
C SER A 196 -5.14 30.70 9.30
N ARG A 197 -4.17 29.78 9.46
CA ARG A 197 -4.29 28.59 10.34
C ARG A 197 -4.43 28.98 11.80
N PHE A 198 -3.85 30.09 12.23
CA PHE A 198 -3.97 30.58 13.60
C PHE A 198 -5.42 30.71 14.06
N GLU A 199 -6.34 31.12 13.19
CA GLU A 199 -7.75 31.21 13.56
C GLU A 199 -8.51 29.89 13.38
N LYS A 200 -8.22 29.17 12.30
CA LYS A 200 -8.98 27.98 11.90
C LYS A 200 -8.52 26.69 12.59
N ASN A 201 -7.21 26.44 12.57
CA ASN A 201 -6.61 25.20 13.05
C ASN A 201 -5.15 25.43 13.51
N PRO A 202 -4.94 25.96 14.73
CA PRO A 202 -3.61 26.30 15.26
C PRO A 202 -2.62 25.12 15.28
N LEU A 203 -3.11 23.88 15.39
CA LEU A 203 -2.29 22.68 15.40
C LEU A 203 -1.45 22.55 14.12
N ARG A 204 -1.99 22.99 12.98
CA ARG A 204 -1.32 23.00 11.67
C ARG A 204 -0.19 24.02 11.55
N MET A 205 0.02 24.87 12.55
CA MET A 205 1.18 25.75 12.57
C MET A 205 2.45 24.99 12.97
N ILE A 206 2.29 23.84 13.64
CA ILE A 206 3.39 22.98 14.09
C ILE A 206 4.06 22.24 12.93
N ASP A 207 3.31 21.88 11.89
CA ASP A 207 3.81 21.15 10.70
C ASP A 207 4.23 22.05 9.53
N CYS A 208 4.28 23.37 9.74
CA CYS A 208 4.59 24.29 8.67
C CYS A 208 5.99 24.02 8.10
N LYS A 209 6.07 23.89 6.76
CA LYS A 209 7.31 23.58 6.04
C LYS A 209 8.20 24.80 5.80
N GLU A 210 7.71 26.01 6.09
CA GLU A 210 8.46 27.25 5.96
C GLU A 210 9.51 27.35 7.08
N GLU A 211 10.78 27.54 6.73
CA GLU A 211 11.90 27.52 7.68
C GLU A 211 11.70 28.49 8.85
N LYS A 212 11.28 29.73 8.56
CA LYS A 212 10.98 30.74 9.58
C LYS A 212 9.87 30.32 10.55
N CYS A 213 8.85 29.62 10.05
CA CYS A 213 7.76 29.11 10.88
C CYS A 213 8.24 27.91 11.70
N GLY A 214 9.05 27.03 11.11
CA GLY A 214 9.65 25.88 11.79
C GLY A 214 10.53 26.28 12.97
N GLN A 215 11.31 27.35 12.85
CA GLN A 215 12.12 27.87 13.97
C GLN A 215 11.26 28.35 15.15
N ILE A 216 10.13 29.01 14.87
CA ILE A 216 9.17 29.43 15.90
C ILE A 216 8.46 28.19 16.49
N ALA A 217 7.99 27.28 15.65
CA ALA A 217 7.25 26.09 16.05
C ALA A 217 8.10 25.07 16.82
N ALA A 218 9.43 25.09 16.70
CA ALA A 218 10.33 24.16 17.39
C ALA A 218 10.09 24.13 18.91
N ASN A 219 9.88 25.31 19.51
CA ASN A 219 9.66 25.48 20.94
C ASN A 219 8.18 25.58 21.34
N ALA A 220 7.25 25.29 20.42
CA ALA A 220 5.84 25.32 20.73
C ALA A 220 5.48 24.23 21.76
N PRO A 221 4.61 24.52 22.74
CA PRO A 221 4.04 23.52 23.65
C PRO A 221 3.46 22.35 22.85
N ARG A 222 3.54 21.11 23.33
CA ARG A 222 3.11 19.92 22.59
C ARG A 222 1.86 19.32 23.21
N LEU A 223 0.89 18.93 22.38
CA LEU A 223 -0.42 18.45 22.84
C LEU A 223 -0.32 17.22 23.78
N ILE A 224 0.70 16.39 23.58
CA ILE A 224 0.96 15.22 24.42
C ILE A 224 1.17 15.57 25.91
N ASP A 225 1.60 16.80 26.22
CA ASP A 225 1.81 17.28 27.60
C ASP A 225 0.51 17.82 28.23
N TYR A 226 -0.55 17.98 27.45
CA TYR A 226 -1.84 18.58 27.84
C TYR A 226 -3.04 17.64 27.60
N LEU A 227 -2.79 16.33 27.58
CA LEU A 227 -3.85 15.33 27.45
C LEU A 227 -4.73 15.30 28.71
N CYS A 228 -6.04 15.11 28.52
CA CYS A 228 -6.93 14.74 29.61
C CYS A 228 -6.59 13.34 30.14
N ASP A 229 -7.08 13.01 31.34
CA ASP A 229 -6.79 11.74 32.01
C ASP A 229 -7.11 10.51 31.15
N ASP A 230 -8.25 10.53 30.44
CA ASP A 230 -8.64 9.43 29.54
C ASP A 230 -7.65 9.25 28.38
N CYS A 231 -7.24 10.35 27.73
CA CYS A 231 -6.31 10.28 26.61
C CYS A 231 -4.89 9.90 27.07
N LYS A 232 -4.49 10.33 28.27
CA LYS A 232 -3.24 9.92 28.90
C LYS A 232 -3.28 8.43 29.21
N ALA A 233 -4.33 7.93 29.88
CA ALA A 233 -4.49 6.51 30.18
C ALA A 233 -4.50 5.65 28.91
N HIS A 234 -5.18 6.10 27.86
CA HIS A 234 -5.17 5.42 26.57
C HIS A 234 -3.76 5.35 25.95
N PHE A 235 -3.02 6.45 25.95
CA PHE A 235 -1.67 6.48 25.38
C PHE A 235 -0.67 5.65 26.20
N GLU A 236 -0.74 5.67 27.53
CA GLU A 236 0.03 4.77 28.39
C GLU A 236 -0.33 3.30 28.14
N GLY A 237 -1.61 2.99 27.95
CA GLY A 237 -2.05 1.64 27.60
C GLY A 237 -1.52 1.18 26.24
N LEU A 238 -1.41 2.06 25.25
CA LEU A 238 -0.79 1.73 23.95
C LEU A 238 0.69 1.35 24.16
N LYS A 239 1.44 2.19 24.88
CA LYS A 239 2.86 1.93 25.19
C LYS A 239 3.05 0.58 25.87
N ALA A 240 2.23 0.28 26.88
CA ALA A 240 2.27 -1.01 27.57
C ALA A 240 1.99 -2.21 26.65
N ASN A 241 1.05 -2.08 25.72
CA ASN A 241 0.78 -3.15 24.74
C ASN A 241 1.93 -3.30 23.73
N LEU A 242 2.52 -2.21 23.24
CA LEU A 242 3.68 -2.27 22.35
C LEU A 242 4.89 -2.92 23.03
N GLU A 243 5.15 -2.57 24.30
CA GLU A 243 6.20 -3.20 25.12
C GLU A 243 5.95 -4.70 25.32
N ALA A 244 4.70 -5.10 25.61
CA ALA A 244 4.32 -6.51 25.75
C ALA A 244 4.50 -7.31 24.45
N LEU A 245 4.32 -6.66 23.29
CA LEU A 245 4.56 -7.26 21.97
C LEU A 245 6.03 -7.21 21.54
N GLY A 246 6.92 -6.58 22.31
CA GLY A 246 8.32 -6.39 21.95
C GLY A 246 8.54 -5.39 20.80
N ILE A 247 7.58 -4.51 20.53
CA ILE A 247 7.65 -3.53 19.45
C ILE A 247 8.31 -2.26 19.98
N SER A 248 9.51 -1.95 19.48
CA SER A 248 10.22 -0.71 19.83
C SER A 248 9.57 0.51 19.19
N TYR A 249 9.45 1.60 19.94
CA TYR A 249 8.88 2.87 19.46
C TYR A 249 9.63 4.07 20.02
N GLU A 250 9.50 5.21 19.35
CA GLU A 250 9.85 6.53 19.89
C GLU A 250 8.63 7.45 19.96
N ILE A 251 8.65 8.37 20.93
CA ILE A 251 7.63 9.41 21.02
C ILE A 251 8.07 10.59 20.16
N ASP A 252 7.28 10.93 19.14
CA ASP A 252 7.51 12.08 18.27
C ASP A 252 6.32 13.04 18.34
N SER A 253 6.46 14.06 19.19
CA SER A 253 5.46 15.10 19.40
C SER A 253 5.25 16.03 18.18
N GLY A 254 6.04 15.88 17.12
CA GLY A 254 5.87 16.55 15.84
C GLY A 254 4.81 15.92 14.94
N ILE A 255 4.33 14.71 15.25
CA ILE A 255 3.30 14.03 14.45
C ILE A 255 1.93 14.68 14.73
N VAL A 256 1.48 15.55 13.82
CA VAL A 256 0.15 16.19 13.85
C VAL A 256 -0.78 15.74 12.71
N ARG A 257 -0.26 14.91 11.78
CA ARG A 257 -0.90 14.27 10.61
C ARG A 257 -1.60 15.20 9.62
N GLY A 258 -1.71 14.72 8.39
CA GLY A 258 -2.21 15.47 7.23
C GLY A 258 -3.73 15.68 7.17
N LEU A 259 -4.51 14.99 7.99
CA LEU A 259 -5.98 14.92 7.91
C LEU A 259 -6.57 15.27 9.29
N ASP A 260 -7.62 16.09 9.33
CA ASP A 260 -8.09 16.70 10.60
C ASP A 260 -8.95 15.75 11.46
N TYR A 261 -9.43 14.65 10.88
CA TYR A 261 -10.30 13.66 11.53
C TYR A 261 -9.61 12.85 12.63
N TYR A 262 -8.26 12.85 12.70
CA TYR A 262 -7.56 12.02 13.67
C TYR A 262 -7.89 12.45 15.09
N THR A 263 -7.75 11.54 16.05
CA THR A 263 -7.98 11.67 17.50
C THR A 263 -7.03 10.73 18.23
N ARG A 264 -6.69 11.03 19.49
CA ARG A 264 -5.85 10.17 20.35
C ARG A 264 -4.59 9.71 19.59
N THR A 265 -4.37 8.40 19.46
CA THR A 265 -3.19 7.81 18.83
C THR A 265 -2.99 8.27 17.39
N VAL A 266 -1.78 8.69 17.09
CA VAL A 266 -1.25 8.80 15.72
C VAL A 266 0.13 8.17 15.67
N PHE A 267 0.49 7.58 14.54
CA PHE A 267 1.79 6.95 14.40
C PHE A 267 2.30 6.99 12.96
N GLU A 268 3.62 6.86 12.83
CA GLU A 268 4.32 6.78 11.57
C GLU A 268 5.44 5.75 11.65
N PHE A 269 5.60 4.96 10.59
CA PHE A 269 6.83 4.23 10.35
C PHE A 269 7.73 5.07 9.44
N LYS A 270 8.91 5.42 9.93
CA LYS A 270 9.91 6.20 9.21
C LYS A 270 11.04 5.30 8.73
N SER A 271 11.62 5.63 7.58
CA SER A 271 12.86 4.99 7.15
C SER A 271 14.04 5.49 7.98
N GLU A 272 14.91 4.56 8.39
CA GLU A 272 16.22 4.84 8.99
C GLU A 272 17.36 4.70 7.97
N ASN A 273 17.04 4.49 6.70
CA ASN A 273 18.02 4.30 5.66
C ASN A 273 18.58 5.65 5.18
N VAL A 274 19.91 5.78 5.10
CA VAL A 274 20.58 7.04 4.74
C VAL A 274 20.14 7.56 3.35
N GLY A 275 19.77 6.66 2.45
CA GLY A 275 19.32 6.99 1.08
C GLY A 275 17.83 7.31 0.93
N SER A 276 17.01 7.15 1.97
CA SER A 276 15.59 7.43 1.94
C SER A 276 15.15 8.13 3.22
N GLN A 277 14.60 9.35 3.09
CA GLN A 277 14.08 10.09 4.23
C GLN A 277 12.56 10.14 4.22
N GLY A 278 11.98 9.94 5.41
CA GLY A 278 10.58 10.22 5.73
C GLY A 278 9.69 8.99 5.92
N THR A 279 8.40 9.26 5.98
CA THR A 279 7.34 8.32 6.37
C THR A 279 7.02 7.28 5.31
N ILE A 280 7.18 6.00 5.63
CA ILE A 280 6.81 4.84 4.80
C ILE A 280 5.30 4.59 4.89
N CYS A 281 4.80 4.56 6.14
CA CYS A 281 3.40 4.34 6.46
C CYS A 281 3.00 5.26 7.62
N GLY A 282 1.73 5.64 7.69
CA GLY A 282 1.20 6.20 8.94
C GLY A 282 -0.28 5.97 9.10
N GLY A 283 -0.72 6.10 10.33
CA GLY A 283 -2.07 5.80 10.76
C GLY A 283 -2.41 6.49 12.06
N GLY A 284 -3.55 6.11 12.62
CA GLY A 284 -4.05 6.68 13.85
C GLY A 284 -5.55 6.45 14.02
N ARG A 285 -6.03 6.86 15.18
CA ARG A 285 -7.43 6.76 15.60
C ARG A 285 -8.23 7.97 15.11
N TYR A 286 -9.51 7.80 14.82
CA TYR A 286 -10.38 8.82 14.20
C TYR A 286 -11.83 8.70 14.70
N ASP A 287 -12.02 8.65 16.02
CA ASP A 287 -13.28 8.26 16.66
C ASP A 287 -14.51 9.11 16.28
N GLY A 288 -14.31 10.34 15.79
CA GLY A 288 -15.40 11.24 15.37
C GLY A 288 -15.90 11.01 13.94
N LEU A 289 -15.09 10.38 13.09
CA LEU A 289 -15.29 10.41 11.64
C LEU A 289 -16.60 9.71 11.19
N VAL A 290 -16.98 8.63 11.86
CA VAL A 290 -18.24 7.91 11.55
C VAL A 290 -19.46 8.82 11.79
N SER A 291 -19.45 9.60 12.88
CA SER A 291 -20.52 10.56 13.18
C SER A 291 -20.55 11.73 12.21
N GLU A 292 -19.38 12.23 11.79
CA GLU A 292 -19.28 13.33 10.83
C GLU A 292 -19.88 12.97 9.46
N ILE A 293 -19.80 11.69 9.08
CA ILE A 293 -20.39 11.15 7.84
C ILE A 293 -21.87 10.77 8.02
N GLY A 294 -22.43 10.91 9.22
CA GLY A 294 -23.85 10.68 9.51
C GLY A 294 -24.19 9.29 10.07
N GLY A 295 -23.17 8.52 10.48
CA GLY A 295 -23.34 7.26 11.19
C GLY A 295 -23.50 7.41 12.70
N GLN A 296 -23.77 6.28 13.39
CA GLN A 296 -23.75 6.24 14.85
C GLN A 296 -22.32 6.44 15.38
N PRO A 297 -22.10 7.16 16.50
CA PRO A 297 -20.79 7.31 17.12
C PRO A 297 -20.08 5.97 17.27
N THR A 298 -19.00 5.80 16.53
CA THR A 298 -18.27 4.53 16.47
C THR A 298 -16.78 4.84 16.41
N PRO A 299 -16.00 4.36 17.39
CA PRO A 299 -14.55 4.55 17.39
C PRO A 299 -13.93 3.85 16.17
N GLY A 300 -12.87 4.44 15.63
CA GLY A 300 -12.23 3.95 14.41
C GLY A 300 -10.71 4.12 14.48
N ILE A 301 -9.95 3.16 13.98
CA ILE A 301 -8.50 3.27 13.86
C ILE A 301 -8.03 2.51 12.64
N GLY A 302 -7.00 3.05 11.99
CA GLY A 302 -6.40 2.42 10.83
C GLY A 302 -5.09 3.02 10.40
N PHE A 303 -4.60 2.54 9.26
CA PHE A 303 -3.45 3.11 8.57
C PHE A 303 -3.64 3.06 7.06
N ALA A 304 -2.84 3.88 6.38
CA ALA A 304 -2.59 3.72 4.96
C ALA A 304 -1.07 3.78 4.69
N MET A 305 -0.63 2.95 3.75
CA MET A 305 0.75 2.86 3.30
C MET A 305 0.79 2.95 1.78
N GLY A 306 1.63 3.84 1.24
CA GLY A 306 1.85 3.93 -0.20
C GLY A 306 2.68 2.75 -0.70
N ALA A 307 2.14 1.95 -1.63
CA ALA A 307 2.83 0.78 -2.17
C ALA A 307 4.12 1.17 -2.91
N GLU A 308 4.10 2.27 -3.66
CA GLU A 308 5.29 2.78 -4.34
C GLU A 308 6.40 3.12 -3.35
N ARG A 309 6.04 3.78 -2.24
CA ARG A 309 7.03 4.20 -1.25
C ARG A 309 7.59 3.02 -0.48
N PHE A 310 6.74 2.05 -0.18
CA PHE A 310 7.15 0.78 0.41
C PHE A 310 8.14 0.03 -0.50
N LEU A 311 7.82 -0.16 -1.78
CA LEU A 311 8.71 -0.85 -2.72
C LEU A 311 10.01 -0.09 -2.98
N LEU A 312 9.95 1.25 -3.06
CA LEU A 312 11.16 2.07 -3.14
C LEU A 312 12.06 1.94 -1.91
N GLU A 313 11.47 1.79 -0.73
CA GLU A 313 12.22 1.55 0.51
C GLU A 313 12.87 0.16 0.49
N MET A 314 12.16 -0.87 0.03
CA MET A 314 12.72 -2.21 -0.15
C MET A 314 13.93 -2.20 -1.07
N ASP A 315 13.80 -1.57 -2.24
CA ASP A 315 14.89 -1.42 -3.20
C ASP A 315 16.06 -0.63 -2.58
N ALA A 316 15.78 0.43 -1.82
CA ALA A 316 16.81 1.24 -1.16
C ALA A 316 17.56 0.49 -0.03
N GLN A 317 16.95 -0.55 0.55
CA GLN A 317 17.58 -1.45 1.52
C GLN A 317 18.25 -2.67 0.85
N GLY A 318 18.17 -2.80 -0.48
CA GLY A 318 18.73 -3.93 -1.22
C GLY A 318 17.98 -5.25 -0.98
N ILE A 319 16.68 -5.16 -0.71
CA ILE A 319 15.84 -6.34 -0.50
C ILE A 319 15.36 -6.82 -1.87
N GLU A 320 15.91 -7.96 -2.29
CA GLU A 320 15.51 -8.60 -3.54
C GLU A 320 14.21 -9.39 -3.35
N ILE A 321 13.24 -9.14 -4.22
CA ILE A 321 12.05 -9.98 -4.36
C ILE A 321 12.31 -10.92 -5.52
N GLU A 322 12.14 -12.22 -5.32
CA GLU A 322 12.32 -13.19 -6.38
C GLU A 322 11.25 -12.98 -7.47
N LYS A 323 11.71 -12.99 -8.73
CA LYS A 323 10.83 -12.91 -9.88
C LYS A 323 10.28 -14.29 -10.17
N ASP A 324 8.96 -14.42 -10.12
CA ASP A 324 8.29 -15.65 -10.55
C ASP A 324 8.64 -15.97 -12.01
N GLN A 325 8.98 -17.23 -12.27
CA GLN A 325 9.13 -17.80 -13.61
C GLN A 325 7.92 -18.70 -13.91
N PRO A 326 6.78 -18.14 -14.33
CA PRO A 326 5.59 -18.94 -14.59
C PRO A 326 5.78 -19.87 -15.79
N VAL A 327 6.57 -19.47 -16.79
CA VAL A 327 6.91 -20.31 -17.95
C VAL A 327 8.12 -21.17 -17.61
N GLN A 328 7.89 -22.48 -17.59
CA GLN A 328 8.87 -23.49 -17.20
C GLN A 328 9.46 -24.21 -18.41
N LEU A 329 8.68 -24.39 -19.48
CA LEU A 329 9.07 -25.17 -20.66
C LEU A 329 8.94 -24.35 -21.95
N TYR A 330 9.95 -24.44 -22.81
CA TYR A 330 9.85 -24.05 -24.21
C TYR A 330 9.83 -25.30 -25.08
N ILE A 331 8.81 -25.46 -25.92
CA ILE A 331 8.74 -26.55 -26.91
C ILE A 331 9.10 -25.97 -28.27
N ALA A 332 10.25 -26.38 -28.79
CA ALA A 332 10.68 -26.10 -30.15
C ALA A 332 10.12 -27.14 -31.11
N ASN A 333 9.78 -26.71 -32.33
CA ASN A 333 9.23 -27.57 -33.37
C ASN A 333 10.07 -27.48 -34.66
N LEU A 334 10.03 -28.53 -35.49
CA LEU A 334 10.88 -28.65 -36.69
C LEU A 334 10.14 -28.35 -38.00
N SER A 335 8.81 -28.38 -37.99
CA SER A 335 7.92 -28.27 -39.15
C SER A 335 6.57 -27.62 -38.80
N PRO A 336 5.75 -27.20 -39.78
CA PRO A 336 4.38 -26.75 -39.53
C PRO A 336 3.49 -27.82 -38.88
N GLU A 337 3.67 -29.09 -39.23
CA GLU A 337 2.90 -30.21 -38.67
C GLU A 337 3.25 -30.42 -37.19
N THR A 338 4.54 -30.43 -36.86
CA THR A 338 5.03 -30.53 -35.48
C THR A 338 4.64 -29.29 -34.65
N GLN A 339 4.40 -28.14 -35.27
CA GLN A 339 3.88 -26.94 -34.58
C GLN A 339 2.47 -27.16 -34.03
N ILE A 340 1.61 -27.86 -34.78
CA ILE A 340 0.25 -28.18 -34.35
C ILE A 340 0.29 -29.12 -33.14
N GLU A 341 1.15 -30.14 -33.18
CA GLU A 341 1.32 -31.06 -32.06
C GLU A 341 1.96 -30.37 -30.84
N ALA A 342 2.96 -29.51 -31.03
CA ALA A 342 3.53 -28.69 -29.97
C ALA A 342 2.47 -27.78 -29.33
N SER A 343 1.54 -27.23 -30.13
CA SER A 343 0.41 -26.44 -29.64
C SER A 343 -0.57 -27.25 -28.80
N LYS A 344 -0.91 -28.47 -29.23
CA LYS A 344 -1.76 -29.40 -28.46
C LYS A 344 -1.12 -29.77 -27.14
N LEU A 345 0.17 -30.14 -27.16
CA LEU A 345 0.93 -30.51 -25.97
C LEU A 345 1.07 -29.33 -25.01
N ALA A 346 1.42 -28.15 -25.50
CA ALA A 346 1.51 -26.93 -24.69
C ALA A 346 0.16 -26.61 -24.02
N PHE A 347 -0.96 -26.74 -24.74
CA PHE A 347 -2.30 -26.56 -24.16
C PHE A 347 -2.59 -27.59 -23.05
N ALA A 348 -2.30 -28.87 -23.30
CA ALA A 348 -2.50 -29.93 -22.30
C ALA A 348 -1.68 -29.69 -21.02
N LEU A 349 -0.41 -29.28 -21.16
CA LEU A 349 0.46 -28.96 -20.02
C LEU A 349 0.03 -27.71 -19.27
N ARG A 350 -0.41 -26.65 -19.98
CA ARG A 350 -0.97 -25.44 -19.35
C ARG A 350 -2.23 -25.74 -18.55
N LYS A 351 -3.10 -26.66 -19.02
CA LYS A 351 -4.25 -27.14 -18.23
C LYS A 351 -3.85 -27.87 -16.94
N GLN A 352 -2.63 -28.38 -16.88
CA GLN A 352 -2.05 -28.98 -15.68
C GLN A 352 -1.25 -27.96 -14.84
N GLY A 353 -1.29 -26.67 -15.17
CA GLY A 353 -0.60 -25.61 -14.43
C GLY A 353 0.89 -25.47 -14.74
N ILE A 354 1.39 -26.13 -15.80
CA ILE A 354 2.76 -25.95 -16.27
C ILE A 354 2.77 -24.83 -17.31
N GLY A 355 3.54 -23.76 -17.06
CA GLY A 355 3.69 -22.71 -18.06
C GLY A 355 4.57 -23.17 -19.22
N VAL A 356 4.04 -23.07 -20.43
CA VAL A 356 4.72 -23.52 -21.65
C VAL A 356 4.68 -22.42 -22.71
N GLU A 357 5.80 -22.19 -23.38
CA GLU A 357 5.90 -21.39 -24.60
C GLU A 357 6.26 -22.25 -25.81
N ILE A 358 5.83 -21.81 -26.98
CA ILE A 358 6.13 -22.42 -28.29
C ILE A 358 6.46 -21.33 -29.29
N ASP A 359 7.03 -21.69 -30.43
CA ASP A 359 7.16 -20.74 -31.52
C ASP A 359 5.82 -20.44 -32.21
N LEU A 360 5.46 -19.16 -32.27
CA LEU A 360 4.29 -18.65 -32.99
C LEU A 360 4.67 -17.69 -34.13
N MET A 361 5.97 -17.44 -34.32
CA MET A 361 6.47 -16.46 -35.30
C MET A 361 6.98 -17.12 -36.59
N GLY A 362 6.87 -18.44 -36.73
CA GLY A 362 7.39 -19.18 -37.88
C GLY A 362 8.91 -19.13 -37.94
N ARG A 363 9.59 -19.11 -36.79
CA ARG A 363 11.04 -19.03 -36.70
C ARG A 363 11.67 -20.36 -37.13
N SER A 364 12.82 -20.27 -37.79
CA SER A 364 13.66 -21.45 -38.01
C SER A 364 14.10 -22.08 -36.70
N PHE A 365 14.38 -23.38 -36.70
CA PHE A 365 14.81 -24.10 -35.49
C PHE A 365 15.99 -23.41 -34.78
N ARG A 366 17.01 -22.96 -35.54
CA ARG A 366 18.15 -22.21 -34.97
C ARG A 366 17.71 -20.91 -34.28
N ALA A 367 16.72 -20.21 -34.82
CA ALA A 367 16.18 -18.99 -34.22
C ALA A 367 15.32 -19.30 -32.98
N GLN A 368 14.60 -20.42 -32.95
CA GLN A 368 13.89 -20.92 -31.77
C GLN A 368 14.87 -21.25 -30.63
N MET A 369 15.97 -21.95 -30.91
CA MET A 369 17.02 -22.23 -29.91
C MET A 369 17.64 -20.94 -29.35
N LYS A 370 17.90 -19.95 -30.21
CA LYS A 370 18.40 -18.63 -29.78
C LYS A 370 17.38 -17.87 -28.94
N TYR A 371 16.09 -18.03 -29.22
CA TYR A 371 15.01 -17.46 -28.42
C TYR A 371 14.96 -18.11 -27.03
N ALA A 372 14.92 -19.44 -26.95
CA ALA A 372 14.92 -20.20 -25.70
C ALA A 372 16.12 -19.84 -24.81
N GLY A 373 17.32 -19.71 -25.40
CA GLY A 373 18.52 -19.30 -24.65
C GLY A 373 18.51 -17.85 -24.15
N LYS A 374 17.63 -16.98 -24.69
CA LYS A 374 17.52 -15.57 -24.27
C LYS A 374 16.39 -15.31 -23.27
N THR A 375 15.35 -16.14 -23.26
CA THR A 375 14.18 -15.96 -22.39
C THR A 375 14.42 -16.47 -20.97
N GLY A 376 15.45 -17.29 -20.77
CA GLY A 376 15.78 -17.86 -19.46
C GLY A 376 14.78 -18.93 -19.01
N ILE A 377 13.97 -19.48 -19.92
CA ILE A 377 13.01 -20.55 -19.59
C ILE A 377 13.79 -21.78 -19.11
N PRO A 378 13.42 -22.37 -17.95
CA PRO A 378 14.18 -23.45 -17.32
C PRO A 378 14.39 -24.70 -18.18
N PHE A 379 13.37 -25.12 -18.94
CA PHE A 379 13.39 -26.35 -19.71
C PHE A 379 13.19 -26.11 -21.21
N LEU A 380 13.83 -26.97 -22.00
CA LEU A 380 13.68 -27.05 -23.44
C LEU A 380 13.29 -28.48 -23.84
N LEU A 381 12.34 -28.59 -24.75
CA LEU A 381 12.00 -29.84 -25.44
C LEU A 381 11.95 -29.56 -26.95
N VAL A 382 12.49 -30.47 -27.74
CA VAL A 382 12.41 -30.41 -29.21
C VAL A 382 11.41 -31.47 -29.66
N LEU A 383 10.44 -31.07 -30.48
CA LEU A 383 9.39 -31.93 -30.99
C LEU A 383 9.52 -32.06 -32.52
N GLY A 384 10.02 -33.22 -32.96
CA GLY A 384 9.99 -33.68 -34.34
C GLY A 384 8.98 -34.81 -34.54
N ASP A 385 8.96 -35.36 -35.75
CA ASP A 385 8.06 -36.48 -36.09
C ASP A 385 8.38 -37.76 -35.28
N ASP A 386 9.65 -37.97 -34.94
CA ASP A 386 10.12 -39.10 -34.14
C ASP A 386 9.61 -39.01 -32.69
N GLU A 387 9.68 -37.82 -32.07
CA GLU A 387 9.16 -37.63 -30.71
C GLU A 387 7.63 -37.76 -30.65
N ILE A 388 6.91 -37.26 -31.67
CA ILE A 388 5.45 -37.40 -31.76
C ILE A 388 5.05 -38.87 -31.92
N SER A 389 5.73 -39.60 -32.81
CA SER A 389 5.38 -41.00 -33.11
C SER A 389 5.74 -41.95 -31.97
N SER A 390 6.88 -41.73 -31.30
CA SER A 390 7.31 -42.56 -30.17
C SER A 390 6.60 -42.22 -28.86
N GLY A 391 6.01 -41.02 -28.75
CA GLY A 391 5.44 -40.53 -27.50
C GLY A 391 6.50 -40.12 -26.45
N LYS A 392 7.78 -40.09 -26.83
CA LYS A 392 8.92 -39.79 -25.96
C LYS A 392 9.72 -38.62 -26.48
N ALA A 393 10.28 -37.83 -25.59
CA ALA A 393 11.19 -36.75 -25.95
C ALA A 393 12.26 -36.54 -24.88
N LYS A 394 13.32 -35.81 -25.25
CA LYS A 394 14.32 -35.36 -24.29
C LYS A 394 13.91 -34.02 -23.71
N LEU A 395 13.72 -34.00 -22.39
CA LEU A 395 13.59 -32.79 -21.61
C LEU A 395 14.99 -32.32 -21.20
N LYS A 396 15.36 -31.11 -21.60
CA LYS A 396 16.66 -30.51 -21.31
C LYS A 396 16.54 -29.40 -20.29
N ALA A 397 17.31 -29.47 -19.20
CA ALA A 397 17.49 -28.35 -18.29
C ALA A 397 18.46 -27.33 -18.90
N MET A 398 18.04 -26.07 -18.97
CA MET A 398 18.83 -25.00 -19.60
C MET A 398 19.95 -24.47 -18.70
N ALA A 399 19.88 -24.72 -17.39
CA ALA A 399 20.86 -24.26 -16.40
C ALA A 399 22.22 -24.97 -16.55
N ASP A 400 22.22 -26.29 -16.73
CA ASP A 400 23.42 -27.12 -16.78
C ASP A 400 23.52 -28.00 -18.04
N GLY A 401 22.47 -28.01 -18.87
CA GLY A 401 22.40 -28.78 -20.10
C GLY A 401 22.07 -30.26 -19.91
N THR A 402 21.72 -30.70 -18.70
CA THR A 402 21.33 -32.09 -18.43
C THR A 402 20.05 -32.46 -19.18
N GLU A 403 20.01 -33.69 -19.69
CA GLU A 403 18.90 -34.21 -20.50
C GLU A 403 18.34 -35.48 -19.88
N LYS A 404 17.01 -35.61 -19.87
CA LYS A 404 16.29 -36.82 -19.46
C LYS A 404 15.27 -37.19 -20.51
N GLU A 405 15.23 -38.47 -20.88
CA GLU A 405 14.13 -39.00 -21.69
C GLU A 405 12.86 -39.10 -20.85
N VAL A 406 11.76 -38.58 -21.38
CA VAL A 406 10.46 -38.53 -20.70
C VAL A 406 9.35 -38.88 -21.68
N GLU A 407 8.31 -39.53 -21.18
CA GLU A 407 7.05 -39.70 -21.91
C GLU A 407 6.35 -38.34 -22.03
N LEU A 408 5.81 -38.03 -23.21
CA LEU A 408 5.08 -36.78 -23.44
C LEU A 408 3.84 -36.67 -22.54
N SER A 409 3.24 -37.80 -22.15
CA SER A 409 2.13 -37.85 -21.19
C SER A 409 2.52 -37.41 -19.78
N ASP A 410 3.78 -37.63 -19.40
CA ASP A 410 4.27 -37.48 -18.02
C ASP A 410 5.11 -36.20 -17.84
N LEU A 411 5.21 -35.38 -18.90
CA LEU A 411 6.01 -34.15 -18.92
C LEU A 411 5.72 -33.20 -17.74
N ALA A 412 4.46 -33.09 -17.32
CA ALA A 412 4.11 -32.23 -16.19
C ALA A 412 4.70 -32.74 -14.87
N GLU A 413 4.68 -34.04 -14.64
CA GLU A 413 5.28 -34.66 -13.45
C GLU A 413 6.80 -34.60 -13.50
N ALA A 414 7.39 -34.83 -14.68
CA ALA A 414 8.83 -34.69 -14.89
C ALA A 414 9.32 -33.27 -14.55
N ILE A 415 8.61 -32.22 -14.97
CA ILE A 415 8.96 -30.83 -14.66
C ILE A 415 8.81 -30.52 -13.17
N ARG A 416 7.74 -31.01 -12.52
CA ARG A 416 7.52 -30.78 -11.08
C ARG A 416 8.57 -31.47 -10.21
N SER A 417 8.91 -32.72 -10.54
CA SER A 417 9.91 -33.50 -9.80
C SER A 417 11.34 -33.01 -10.02
N TRP A 418 11.61 -32.28 -11.10
CA TRP A 418 12.91 -31.65 -11.33
C TRP A 418 13.17 -30.45 -10.41
N ASN A 419 12.11 -29.73 -10.04
CA ASN A 419 12.19 -28.50 -9.24
C ASN A 419 12.10 -28.75 -7.71
N GLN A 420 11.96 -30.01 -7.29
CA GLN A 420 12.04 -30.43 -5.88
C GLN A 420 13.46 -30.88 -5.57
#